data_AF-A0A5U4QCV1-F1
#
_entry.id   AF-A0A5U4QCV1-F1
#
_cell.length_a   1.000
_cell.length_b   1.000
_cell.length_c   1.000
_cell.angle_alpha   90.00
_cell.angle_beta   90.00
_cell.angle_gamma   90.00
#
_symmetry.space_group_name_H-M   'P 1'
#
loop_
_entity.id
_entity.type
_entity.pdbx_description
1 polymer ?
#
loop_
_entity_poly.entity_id
_entity_poly.type
_entity_poly.pdbx_seq_one_letter_code
_entity_poly.pdbx_strand_id
1 'polypeptide(L)'
;MYLKQDIYNEDKFKSQIQKYVLSTDDFNDGVYRNPKEKALLKKYIGFNNRSFVNGLVFDVDHEYGAIAWDLADLPKPNIIIQNTRNGHAHLLYALKSPVLKTDSARIKPLKLASVVQCGFTERLDADKAYADILIKNPLNEAEWRTTWAESETYDLTYLSEFVPDVLTTKNIKSRSEIYGLGRNVNLFEDLRIIAYKEVLKYKANKTYNDFYLDMFSKATMLNDYSNHNNPLTYSEIKQINNSICKWTWRNFTAERFSSIQSARAKKTRKAKSLINFLEDL
;
A
#
# COMPACT_ATOMS: atom_id res chain seq x y z
N MET A 1 -1.62 -26.67 -28.26
CA MET A 1 -2.31 -26.69 -26.96
C MET A 1 -1.45 -25.89 -25.98
N TYR A 2 -1.59 -24.56 -25.99
CA TYR A 2 -0.88 -23.68 -25.05
C TYR A 2 -1.60 -23.78 -23.70
N LEU A 3 -0.92 -24.35 -22.71
CA LEU A 3 -1.47 -24.57 -21.37
C LEU A 3 -1.90 -23.24 -20.75
N LYS A 4 -3.09 -23.26 -20.15
CA LYS A 4 -3.72 -22.26 -19.26
C LYS A 4 -2.84 -21.91 -18.03
N GLN A 5 -1.58 -21.52 -18.21
CA GLN A 5 -0.64 -21.37 -17.09
C GLN A 5 -0.81 -20.06 -16.30
N ASP A 6 -1.51 -19.06 -16.85
CA ASP A 6 -1.59 -17.72 -16.24
C ASP A 6 -2.92 -17.36 -15.59
N ILE A 7 -3.94 -18.23 -15.67
CA ILE A 7 -5.22 -18.04 -14.98
C ILE A 7 -5.02 -18.04 -13.47
N TYR A 8 -5.60 -17.05 -12.78
CA TYR A 8 -5.64 -16.99 -11.32
C TYR A 8 -6.77 -17.84 -10.77
N ASN A 9 -6.41 -18.86 -9.98
CA ASN A 9 -7.31 -19.87 -9.43
C ASN A 9 -7.00 -20.15 -7.96
N GLU A 10 -7.73 -21.11 -7.39
CA GLU A 10 -7.60 -21.53 -6.00
C GLU A 10 -6.18 -21.96 -5.62
N ASP A 11 -5.50 -22.72 -6.47
CA ASP A 11 -4.14 -23.18 -6.22
C ASP A 11 -3.14 -22.03 -6.17
N LYS A 12 -3.28 -21.05 -7.07
CA LYS A 12 -2.46 -19.83 -7.04
C LYS A 12 -2.72 -19.03 -5.78
N PHE A 13 -3.97 -18.82 -5.40
CA PHE A 13 -4.32 -18.18 -4.13
C PHE A 13 -3.63 -18.90 -2.95
N LYS A 14 -3.81 -20.23 -2.83
CA LYS A 14 -3.17 -21.05 -1.80
C LYS A 14 -1.66 -20.86 -1.81
N SER A 15 -0.99 -20.89 -2.96
CA SER A 15 0.46 -20.75 -3.07
C SER A 15 0.99 -19.40 -2.57
N GLN A 16 0.22 -18.32 -2.74
CA GLN A 16 0.60 -16.97 -2.29
C GLN A 16 0.43 -16.77 -0.78
N ILE A 17 -0.39 -17.58 -0.11
CA ILE A 17 -0.53 -17.57 1.34
C ILE A 17 0.79 -17.99 2.01
N GLN A 18 1.24 -17.12 2.92
CA GLN A 18 2.49 -17.26 3.67
C GLN A 18 2.45 -18.46 4.62
N LYS A 19 3.65 -18.96 5.00
CA LYS A 19 3.80 -20.07 5.96
C LYS A 19 3.08 -19.79 7.29
N TYR A 20 3.12 -18.54 7.75
CA TYR A 20 2.35 -18.04 8.88
C TYR A 20 1.59 -16.79 8.50
N VAL A 21 0.29 -16.77 8.78
CA VAL A 21 -0.61 -15.73 8.31
C VAL A 21 -1.63 -15.38 9.38
N LEU A 22 -2.11 -14.14 9.37
CA LEU A 22 -3.20 -13.73 10.26
C LEU A 22 -4.47 -14.45 9.84
N SER A 23 -5.25 -14.94 10.79
CA SER A 23 -6.54 -15.55 10.51
C SER A 23 -7.40 -15.56 11.78
N THR A 24 -8.72 -15.56 11.60
CA THR A 24 -9.68 -15.71 12.70
C THR A 24 -11.02 -16.27 12.21
N ASP A 25 -11.81 -16.82 13.13
CA ASP A 25 -13.21 -17.18 12.90
C ASP A 25 -14.17 -16.10 13.45
N ASP A 26 -13.78 -15.42 14.52
CA ASP A 26 -14.52 -14.33 15.16
C ASP A 26 -13.52 -13.22 15.54
N PHE A 27 -13.86 -11.97 15.22
CA PHE A 27 -13.05 -10.82 15.59
C PHE A 27 -13.03 -10.57 17.10
N ASN A 28 -14.05 -11.01 17.85
CA ASN A 28 -14.11 -10.89 19.31
C ASN A 28 -13.05 -11.73 20.02
N ASP A 29 -12.68 -12.88 19.45
CA ASP A 29 -11.62 -13.74 19.97
C ASP A 29 -10.22 -13.19 19.68
N GLY A 30 -10.13 -12.20 18.80
CA GLY A 30 -8.89 -11.60 18.33
C GLY A 30 -8.38 -12.23 17.03
N VAL A 31 -7.32 -11.62 16.48
CA VAL A 31 -6.70 -12.04 15.22
C VAL A 31 -5.29 -12.55 15.49
N TYR A 32 -5.03 -13.81 15.14
CA TYR A 32 -3.77 -14.47 15.47
C TYR A 32 -3.00 -14.94 14.23
N ARG A 33 -1.68 -15.03 14.36
CA ARG A 33 -0.83 -15.68 13.36
C ARG A 33 -0.90 -17.19 13.52
N ASN A 34 -1.38 -17.87 12.49
CA ASN A 34 -1.50 -19.32 12.44
C ASN A 34 -0.61 -19.92 11.34
N PRO A 35 -0.16 -21.18 11.48
CA PRO A 35 0.40 -21.93 10.37
C PRO A 35 -0.59 -22.00 9.21
N LYS A 36 -0.08 -21.93 7.97
CA LYS A 36 -0.87 -21.92 6.73
C LYS A 36 -2.00 -22.95 6.72
N GLU A 37 -1.70 -24.22 6.99
CA GLU A 37 -2.67 -25.30 6.98
C GLU A 37 -3.88 -25.04 7.90
N LYS A 38 -3.65 -24.48 9.09
CA LYS A 38 -4.72 -24.11 10.01
C LYS A 38 -5.46 -22.85 9.56
N ALA A 39 -4.73 -21.86 9.04
CA ALA A 39 -5.30 -20.60 8.59
C ALA A 39 -6.25 -20.78 7.39
N LEU A 40 -5.94 -21.70 6.47
CA LEU A 40 -6.79 -22.00 5.31
C LEU A 40 -8.17 -22.54 5.68
N LEU A 41 -8.37 -23.02 6.92
CA LEU A 41 -9.65 -23.51 7.43
C LEU A 41 -10.49 -22.44 8.13
N LYS A 42 -9.95 -21.23 8.34
CA LYS A 42 -10.60 -20.15 9.11
C LYS A 42 -11.62 -19.38 8.28
N LYS A 43 -12.55 -18.66 8.92
CA LYS A 43 -13.51 -17.79 8.21
C LYS A 43 -12.83 -16.60 7.53
N TYR A 44 -11.83 -16.02 8.19
CA TYR A 44 -11.06 -14.87 7.69
C TYR A 44 -9.57 -15.19 7.66
N ILE A 45 -8.88 -14.71 6.63
CA ILE A 45 -7.45 -14.97 6.40
C ILE A 45 -6.76 -13.73 5.84
N GLY A 46 -5.50 -13.51 6.21
CA GLY A 46 -4.67 -12.48 5.62
C GLY A 46 -4.18 -12.90 4.25
N PHE A 47 -4.47 -12.11 3.22
CA PHE A 47 -3.94 -12.37 1.88
C PHE A 47 -2.65 -11.58 1.62
N ASN A 48 -2.68 -10.30 1.93
CA ASN A 48 -1.53 -9.41 1.92
C ASN A 48 -0.69 -9.57 3.19
N ASN A 49 0.58 -9.19 3.12
CA ASN A 49 1.47 -9.24 4.28
C ASN A 49 2.13 -7.89 4.56
N ARG A 50 2.96 -7.84 5.61
CA ARG A 50 3.63 -6.60 6.04
C ARG A 50 4.64 -6.08 5.03
N SER A 51 5.24 -6.96 4.24
CA SER A 51 6.33 -6.64 3.32
C SER A 51 5.87 -6.36 1.90
N PHE A 52 4.77 -6.96 1.44
CA PHE A 52 4.24 -6.77 0.09
C PHE A 52 2.73 -6.96 -0.01
N VAL A 53 2.16 -6.40 -1.08
CA VAL A 53 0.77 -6.51 -1.51
C VAL A 53 0.73 -7.46 -2.70
N ASN A 54 0.08 -8.61 -2.53
CA ASN A 54 -0.15 -9.61 -3.58
C ASN A 54 -1.33 -9.24 -4.49
N GLY A 55 -2.28 -8.48 -3.96
CA GLY A 55 -3.48 -8.05 -4.69
C GLY A 55 -4.18 -6.92 -3.96
N LEU A 56 -5.03 -6.20 -4.68
CA LEU A 56 -5.89 -5.17 -4.10
C LEU A 56 -7.22 -5.80 -3.71
N VAL A 57 -7.67 -5.53 -2.48
CA VAL A 57 -8.92 -6.07 -1.94
C VAL A 57 -9.82 -4.92 -1.52
N PHE A 58 -11.09 -5.03 -1.88
CA PHE A 58 -12.12 -4.05 -1.59
C PHE A 58 -13.26 -4.75 -0.84
N ASP A 59 -13.57 -4.26 0.36
CA ASP A 59 -14.75 -4.70 1.12
C ASP A 59 -15.93 -3.82 0.72
N VAL A 60 -16.94 -4.43 0.11
CA VAL A 60 -18.11 -3.74 -0.43
C VAL A 60 -19.30 -4.11 0.44
N ASP A 61 -19.69 -3.18 1.31
CA ASP A 61 -20.66 -3.38 2.38
C ASP A 61 -22.08 -2.96 2.00
N HIS A 62 -22.55 -3.48 0.87
CA HIS A 62 -23.93 -3.28 0.42
C HIS A 62 -24.47 -4.52 -0.30
N GLU A 63 -25.79 -4.58 -0.52
CA GLU A 63 -26.48 -5.78 -1.03
C GLU A 63 -25.98 -6.27 -2.41
N TYR A 64 -25.51 -5.35 -3.26
CA TYR A 64 -24.95 -5.66 -4.58
C TYR A 64 -23.44 -5.91 -4.59
N GLY A 65 -22.80 -6.17 -3.44
CA GLY A 65 -21.34 -6.21 -3.33
C GLY A 65 -20.66 -7.14 -4.33
N ALA A 66 -21.25 -8.31 -4.60
CA ALA A 66 -20.70 -9.29 -5.54
C ALA A 66 -20.68 -8.83 -7.02
N ILE A 67 -21.54 -7.88 -7.40
CA ILE A 67 -21.66 -7.36 -8.77
C ILE A 67 -21.25 -5.88 -8.88
N ALA A 68 -20.79 -5.27 -7.78
CA ALA A 68 -20.44 -3.85 -7.74
C ALA A 68 -19.41 -3.46 -8.81
N TRP A 69 -18.48 -4.36 -9.13
CA TRP A 69 -17.49 -4.15 -10.19
C TRP A 69 -18.13 -3.97 -11.58
N ASP A 70 -19.21 -4.70 -11.88
CA ASP A 70 -19.89 -4.67 -13.17
C ASP A 70 -20.72 -3.39 -13.28
N LEU A 71 -21.44 -3.05 -12.21
CA LEU A 71 -22.20 -1.80 -12.09
C LEU A 71 -21.30 -0.55 -12.19
N ALA A 72 -20.07 -0.68 -11.71
CA ALA A 72 -19.07 0.38 -11.74
C ALA A 72 -18.25 0.38 -13.04
N ASP A 73 -18.49 -0.50 -14.02
CA ASP A 73 -17.69 -0.65 -15.25
C ASP A 73 -16.18 -0.84 -14.98
N LEU A 74 -15.87 -1.75 -14.06
CA LEU A 74 -14.52 -2.16 -13.68
C LEU A 74 -14.18 -3.53 -14.26
N PRO A 75 -12.88 -3.86 -14.42
CA PRO A 75 -12.50 -5.21 -14.81
C PRO A 75 -13.01 -6.24 -13.80
N LYS A 76 -13.32 -7.45 -14.26
CA LYS A 76 -13.82 -8.50 -13.37
C LYS A 76 -12.78 -8.88 -12.31
N PRO A 77 -13.10 -8.87 -11.00
CA PRO A 77 -12.20 -9.33 -9.94
C PRO A 77 -11.76 -10.77 -10.18
N ASN A 78 -10.52 -11.13 -9.79
CA ASN A 78 -10.06 -12.51 -9.88
C ASN A 78 -10.83 -13.44 -8.93
N ILE A 79 -11.20 -12.93 -7.75
CA ILE A 79 -12.06 -13.61 -6.79
C ILE A 79 -13.15 -12.65 -6.31
N ILE A 80 -14.38 -13.15 -6.28
CA ILE A 80 -15.53 -12.50 -5.65
C ILE A 80 -15.96 -13.37 -4.46
N ILE A 81 -15.93 -12.81 -3.25
CA ILE A 81 -16.20 -13.56 -2.00
C ILE A 81 -17.39 -12.94 -1.31
N GLN A 82 -18.58 -13.53 -1.51
CA GLN A 82 -19.85 -12.95 -1.09
C GLN A 82 -20.36 -13.58 0.21
N ASN A 83 -20.82 -12.75 1.14
CA ASN A 83 -21.71 -13.16 2.21
C ASN A 83 -23.15 -13.19 1.65
N THR A 84 -23.71 -14.39 1.47
CA THR A 84 -25.04 -14.53 0.86
C THR A 84 -26.19 -14.09 1.75
N ARG A 85 -25.94 -13.81 3.03
CA ARG A 85 -26.99 -13.36 3.98
C ARG A 85 -27.31 -11.88 3.80
N ASN A 86 -26.32 -11.05 3.46
CA ASN A 86 -26.47 -9.59 3.34
C ASN A 86 -25.99 -9.04 1.98
N GLY A 87 -25.41 -9.86 1.12
CA GLY A 87 -24.95 -9.47 -0.21
C GLY A 87 -23.56 -8.80 -0.24
N HIS A 88 -23.00 -8.46 0.92
CA HIS A 88 -21.68 -7.83 1.03
C HIS A 88 -20.60 -8.75 0.47
N ALA A 89 -19.55 -8.19 -0.12
CA ALA A 89 -18.52 -9.00 -0.74
C ALA A 89 -17.12 -8.41 -0.60
N HIS A 90 -16.11 -9.28 -0.58
CA HIS A 90 -14.74 -8.88 -0.88
C HIS A 90 -14.45 -9.13 -2.35
N LEU A 91 -13.96 -8.10 -3.03
CA LEU A 91 -13.50 -8.18 -4.42
C LEU A 91 -11.98 -8.15 -4.44
N LEU A 92 -11.35 -9.21 -4.94
CA LEU A 92 -9.90 -9.37 -4.97
C LEU A 92 -9.35 -9.30 -6.40
N TYR A 93 -8.45 -8.35 -6.61
CA TYR A 93 -7.68 -8.15 -7.84
C TYR A 93 -6.23 -8.58 -7.59
N ALA A 94 -5.90 -9.80 -8.01
CA ALA A 94 -4.56 -10.36 -7.87
C ALA A 94 -3.58 -9.65 -8.80
N LEU A 95 -2.47 -9.15 -8.25
CA LEU A 95 -1.44 -8.46 -9.03
C LEU A 95 -0.46 -9.47 -9.62
N LYS A 96 -0.11 -9.27 -10.89
CA LYS A 96 0.90 -10.05 -11.60
C LYS A 96 2.28 -9.92 -10.96
N SER A 97 2.61 -8.73 -10.46
CA SER A 97 3.83 -8.44 -9.71
C SER A 97 3.46 -7.86 -8.34
N PRO A 98 3.81 -8.53 -7.23
CA PRO A 98 3.55 -8.00 -5.89
C PRO A 98 4.24 -6.64 -5.66
N VAL A 99 3.56 -5.74 -4.94
CA VAL A 99 4.07 -4.40 -4.63
C VAL A 99 4.69 -4.39 -3.23
N LEU A 100 6.01 -4.14 -3.16
CA LEU A 100 6.73 -4.03 -1.90
C LEU A 100 6.29 -2.82 -1.07
N LYS A 101 6.24 -2.98 0.26
CA LYS A 101 5.87 -1.95 1.26
C LYS A 101 7.00 -1.62 2.24
N THR A 102 8.15 -2.28 2.14
CA THR A 102 9.28 -2.09 3.07
C THR A 102 10.10 -0.85 2.71
N ASP A 103 11.10 -0.53 3.54
CA ASP A 103 12.08 0.53 3.28
C ASP A 103 12.90 0.33 1.99
N SER A 104 12.88 -0.89 1.45
CA SER A 104 13.53 -1.28 0.20
C SER A 104 12.60 -1.15 -1.02
N ALA A 105 11.34 -0.74 -0.81
CA ALA A 105 10.36 -0.62 -1.87
C ALA A 105 10.69 0.49 -2.87
N ARG A 106 10.39 0.24 -4.14
CA ARG A 106 10.37 1.31 -5.15
C ARG A 106 9.12 2.15 -4.93
N ILE A 107 9.32 3.45 -4.69
CA ILE A 107 8.23 4.37 -4.39
C ILE A 107 7.20 4.50 -5.53
N LYS A 108 7.63 4.36 -6.79
CA LYS A 108 6.76 4.53 -7.97
C LYS A 108 5.64 3.46 -8.01
N PRO A 109 5.94 2.14 -7.99
CA PRO A 109 4.90 1.11 -7.86
C PRO A 109 3.99 1.29 -6.65
N LEU A 110 4.55 1.62 -5.48
CA LEU A 110 3.77 1.79 -4.25
C LEU A 110 2.77 2.96 -4.35
N LYS A 111 3.21 4.09 -4.94
CA LYS A 111 2.32 5.23 -5.24
C LYS A 111 1.23 4.85 -6.24
N LEU A 112 1.58 4.14 -7.31
CA LEU A 112 0.59 3.70 -8.29
C LEU A 112 -0.45 2.76 -7.64
N ALA A 113 -0.01 1.83 -6.79
CA ALA A 113 -0.90 0.93 -6.07
C ALA A 113 -1.86 1.68 -5.14
N SER A 114 -1.35 2.71 -4.46
CA SER A 114 -2.18 3.61 -3.65
C SER A 114 -3.21 4.38 -4.49
N VAL A 115 -2.84 4.84 -5.69
CA VAL A 115 -3.77 5.55 -6.59
C VAL A 115 -4.88 4.62 -7.06
N VAL A 116 -4.51 3.42 -7.52
CA VAL A 116 -5.44 2.39 -7.97
C VAL A 116 -6.39 1.99 -6.84
N GLN A 117 -5.86 1.74 -5.65
CA GLN A 117 -6.68 1.41 -4.49
C GLN A 117 -7.67 2.54 -4.18
N CYS A 118 -7.23 3.79 -4.14
CA CYS A 118 -8.12 4.92 -3.88
C CYS A 118 -9.23 5.03 -4.95
N GLY A 119 -8.87 4.98 -6.23
CA GLY A 119 -9.84 5.10 -7.33
C GLY A 119 -10.85 3.96 -7.36
N PHE A 120 -10.42 2.73 -7.08
CA PHE A 120 -11.33 1.59 -7.01
C PHE A 120 -12.21 1.64 -5.77
N THR A 121 -11.69 2.08 -4.62
CA THR A 121 -12.51 2.29 -3.42
C THR A 121 -13.66 3.26 -3.69
N GLU A 122 -13.40 4.38 -4.35
CA GLU A 122 -14.45 5.34 -4.74
C GLU A 122 -15.43 4.75 -5.76
N ARG A 123 -14.92 4.10 -6.82
CA ARG A 123 -15.78 3.55 -7.88
C ARG A 123 -16.66 2.39 -7.41
N LEU A 124 -16.20 1.62 -6.43
CA LEU A 124 -16.92 0.48 -5.86
C LEU A 124 -17.82 0.84 -4.68
N ASP A 125 -17.80 2.10 -4.22
CA ASP A 125 -18.38 2.49 -2.92
C ASP A 125 -17.95 1.54 -1.78
N ALA A 126 -16.66 1.19 -1.80
CA ALA A 126 -16.09 0.24 -0.85
C ALA A 126 -15.78 0.92 0.50
N ASP A 127 -15.68 0.12 1.57
CA ASP A 127 -15.33 0.63 2.89
C ASP A 127 -13.95 1.33 2.89
N LYS A 128 -13.99 2.64 3.11
CA LYS A 128 -12.84 3.54 3.19
C LYS A 128 -11.97 3.28 4.44
N ALA A 129 -12.55 2.67 5.48
CA ALA A 129 -11.87 2.29 6.70
C ALA A 129 -11.19 0.91 6.61
N TYR A 130 -11.50 0.12 5.58
CA TYR A 130 -10.96 -1.22 5.41
C TYR A 130 -9.42 -1.22 5.36
N ALA A 131 -8.82 -1.95 6.29
CA ALA A 131 -7.39 -1.94 6.53
C ALA A 131 -6.59 -2.91 5.64
N ASP A 132 -7.24 -3.70 4.78
CA ASP A 132 -6.59 -4.71 3.92
C ASP A 132 -5.75 -5.74 4.71
N ILE A 133 -6.18 -6.04 5.96
CA ILE A 133 -5.49 -6.97 6.86
C ILE A 133 -6.02 -8.39 6.71
N LEU A 134 -7.35 -8.55 6.69
CA LEU A 134 -8.04 -9.82 6.62
C LEU A 134 -9.09 -9.77 5.52
N ILE A 135 -9.14 -10.83 4.71
CA ILE A 135 -10.21 -11.06 3.75
C ILE A 135 -11.15 -12.15 4.27
N LYS A 136 -12.40 -12.14 3.82
CA LYS A 136 -13.26 -13.35 3.83
C LYS A 136 -12.47 -14.47 3.15
N ASN A 137 -12.29 -15.62 3.79
CA ASN A 137 -11.44 -16.69 3.27
C ASN A 137 -12.14 -17.39 2.09
N PRO A 138 -11.66 -17.27 0.84
CA PRO A 138 -12.37 -17.83 -0.31
C PRO A 138 -12.49 -19.36 -0.29
N LEU A 139 -11.71 -20.05 0.53
CA LEU A 139 -11.75 -21.51 0.70
C LEU A 139 -12.81 -21.97 1.70
N ASN A 140 -13.42 -21.06 2.46
CA ASN A 140 -14.47 -21.39 3.41
C ASN A 140 -15.85 -21.31 2.74
N GLU A 141 -16.15 -22.32 1.94
CA GLU A 141 -17.42 -22.41 1.18
C GLU A 141 -18.66 -22.58 2.07
N ALA A 142 -18.47 -22.99 3.33
CA ALA A 142 -19.55 -23.10 4.30
C ALA A 142 -20.08 -21.72 4.75
N GLU A 143 -19.22 -20.70 4.79
CA GLU A 143 -19.59 -19.34 5.19
C GLU A 143 -19.77 -18.41 4.00
N TRP A 144 -18.98 -18.57 2.94
CA TRP A 144 -18.91 -17.64 1.82
C TRP A 144 -19.23 -18.30 0.49
N ARG A 145 -19.97 -17.59 -0.36
CA ARG A 145 -20.07 -17.93 -1.77
C ARG A 145 -18.89 -17.32 -2.50
N THR A 146 -17.96 -18.17 -2.93
CA THR A 146 -16.78 -17.77 -3.70
C THR A 146 -17.01 -17.99 -5.18
N THR A 147 -16.72 -16.99 -6.00
CA THR A 147 -16.61 -17.12 -7.45
C THR A 147 -15.16 -16.86 -7.87
N TRP A 148 -14.55 -17.87 -8.49
CA TRP A 148 -13.26 -17.75 -9.16
C TRP A 148 -13.51 -17.34 -10.60
N ALA A 149 -13.03 -16.16 -10.99
CA ALA A 149 -13.33 -15.61 -12.32
C ALA A 149 -12.54 -16.26 -13.46
N GLU A 150 -11.58 -17.14 -13.14
CA GLU A 150 -10.63 -17.74 -14.08
C GLU A 150 -9.92 -16.72 -15.00
N SER A 151 -9.75 -15.48 -14.52
CA SER A 151 -9.02 -14.42 -15.22
C SER A 151 -7.52 -14.43 -14.88
N GLU A 152 -6.71 -13.86 -15.77
CA GLU A 152 -5.29 -13.64 -15.51
C GLU A 152 -5.09 -12.62 -14.36
N THR A 153 -3.92 -12.68 -13.72
CA THR A 153 -3.50 -11.64 -12.77
C THR A 153 -3.29 -10.31 -13.47
N TYR A 154 -3.55 -9.22 -12.77
CA TYR A 154 -3.54 -7.88 -13.36
C TYR A 154 -2.18 -7.18 -13.26
N ASP A 155 -1.79 -6.55 -14.36
CA ASP A 155 -0.75 -5.53 -14.37
C ASP A 155 -1.28 -4.26 -13.70
N LEU A 156 -0.50 -3.68 -12.78
CA LEU A 156 -0.94 -2.52 -12.02
C LEU A 156 -1.17 -1.28 -12.91
N THR A 157 -0.43 -1.17 -14.02
CA THR A 157 -0.64 -0.14 -15.04
C THR A 157 -2.01 -0.27 -15.70
N TYR A 158 -2.43 -1.49 -16.04
CA TYR A 158 -3.75 -1.72 -16.63
C TYR A 158 -4.86 -1.30 -15.66
N LEU A 159 -4.78 -1.70 -14.39
CA LEU A 159 -5.77 -1.26 -13.39
C LEU A 159 -5.82 0.26 -13.23
N SER A 160 -4.71 0.96 -13.48
CA SER A 160 -4.68 2.43 -13.39
C SER A 160 -5.46 3.15 -14.49
N GLU A 161 -5.77 2.48 -15.59
CA GLU A 161 -6.60 3.03 -16.67
C GLU A 161 -8.06 3.21 -16.25
N PHE A 162 -8.48 2.54 -15.17
CA PHE A 162 -9.82 2.62 -14.59
C PHE A 162 -9.91 3.61 -13.43
N VAL A 163 -8.85 4.33 -13.11
CA VAL A 163 -8.88 5.33 -12.04
C VAL A 163 -9.42 6.65 -12.60
N PRO A 164 -10.36 7.34 -11.91
CA PRO A 164 -10.82 8.66 -12.36
C PRO A 164 -9.67 9.64 -12.60
N ASP A 165 -9.71 10.42 -13.68
CA ASP A 165 -8.63 11.35 -14.08
C ASP A 165 -8.25 12.38 -13.02
N VAL A 166 -9.15 12.66 -12.08
CA VAL A 166 -8.89 13.54 -10.93
C VAL A 166 -7.88 12.92 -9.95
N LEU A 167 -7.83 11.59 -9.84
CA LEU A 167 -6.95 10.83 -8.96
C LEU A 167 -5.70 10.38 -9.72
N THR A 168 -4.68 11.25 -9.80
CA THR A 168 -3.39 10.90 -10.40
C THR A 168 -2.25 10.93 -9.39
N THR A 169 -1.16 10.21 -9.69
CA THR A 169 0.10 10.27 -8.90
C THR A 169 0.66 11.69 -8.72
N LYS A 170 0.28 12.64 -9.59
CA LYS A 170 0.67 14.05 -9.52
C LYS A 170 -0.34 14.90 -8.73
N ASN A 171 -1.64 14.58 -8.86
CA ASN A 171 -2.75 15.32 -8.24
C ASN A 171 -3.08 14.89 -6.81
N ILE A 172 -2.55 13.76 -6.33
CA ILE A 172 -2.61 13.33 -4.92
C ILE A 172 -1.96 14.33 -3.94
N LYS A 173 -1.32 15.39 -4.44
CA LYS A 173 -0.92 16.55 -3.63
C LYS A 173 -2.10 17.42 -3.18
N SER A 174 -3.22 17.42 -3.92
CA SER A 174 -4.46 18.02 -3.42
C SER A 174 -5.10 17.01 -2.49
N ARG A 175 -5.51 17.48 -1.32
CA ARG A 175 -6.07 16.77 -0.16
C ARG A 175 -7.39 16.03 -0.44
N SER A 176 -7.49 15.27 -1.54
CA SER A 176 -8.52 14.24 -1.66
C SER A 176 -8.36 13.29 -0.48
N GLU A 177 -9.45 12.80 0.07
CA GLU A 177 -9.40 11.78 1.10
C GLU A 177 -8.63 10.56 0.56
N ILE A 178 -7.51 10.22 1.21
CA ILE A 178 -6.62 9.15 0.76
C ILE A 178 -6.78 7.97 1.71
N TYR A 179 -7.09 6.81 1.17
CA TYR A 179 -7.41 5.60 1.92
C TYR A 179 -6.31 4.53 1.79
N GLY A 180 -6.41 3.49 2.62
CA GLY A 180 -5.55 2.30 2.51
C GLY A 180 -4.05 2.62 2.50
N LEU A 181 -3.35 2.17 1.45
CA LEU A 181 -1.92 2.33 1.24
C LEU A 181 -1.46 3.80 1.22
N GLY A 182 -2.32 4.71 0.74
CA GLY A 182 -1.93 6.10 0.55
C GLY A 182 -1.66 6.83 1.85
N ARG A 183 -2.35 6.47 2.93
CA ARG A 183 -2.11 7.00 4.28
C ARG A 183 -0.67 6.77 4.73
N ASN A 184 -0.19 5.53 4.55
CA ASN A 184 1.17 5.12 4.87
C ASN A 184 2.20 5.83 3.95
N VAL A 185 1.90 5.93 2.65
CA VAL A 185 2.78 6.58 1.67
C VAL A 185 2.95 8.07 1.98
N ASN A 186 1.87 8.78 2.30
CA ASN A 186 1.90 10.20 2.61
C ASN A 186 2.72 10.48 3.87
N LEU A 187 2.40 9.80 4.97
CA LEU A 187 3.14 9.98 6.22
C LEU A 187 4.63 9.68 6.04
N PHE A 188 4.97 8.63 5.28
CA PHE A 188 6.36 8.30 4.96
C PHE A 188 7.05 9.39 4.14
N GLU A 189 6.38 9.92 3.10
CA GLU A 189 6.90 10.96 2.23
C GLU A 189 7.15 12.28 2.96
N ASP A 190 6.24 12.69 3.83
CA ASP A 190 6.37 13.92 4.60
C ASP A 190 7.45 13.78 5.68
N LEU A 191 7.41 12.68 6.44
CA LEU A 191 8.34 12.46 7.54
C LEU A 191 9.79 12.26 7.06
N ARG A 192 10.01 11.53 5.95
CA ARG A 192 11.38 11.30 5.45
C ARG A 192 12.07 12.59 5.02
N ILE A 193 11.32 13.56 4.49
CA ILE A 193 11.88 14.86 4.06
C ILE A 193 12.39 15.63 5.28
N ILE A 194 11.67 15.57 6.40
CA ILE A 194 12.09 16.17 7.67
C ILE A 194 13.33 15.44 8.20
N ALA A 195 13.27 14.10 8.28
CA ALA A 195 14.37 13.27 8.76
C ALA A 195 15.69 13.55 8.03
N TYR A 196 15.66 13.68 6.69
CA TYR A 196 16.86 13.96 5.89
C TYR A 196 17.48 15.33 6.18
N LYS A 197 16.65 16.33 6.53
CA LYS A 197 17.12 17.67 6.86
C LYS A 197 17.73 17.75 8.27
N GLU A 198 17.26 16.92 9.19
CA GLU A 198 17.60 17.05 10.60
C GLU A 198 18.66 16.06 11.08
N VAL A 199 18.77 14.87 10.47
CA VAL A 199 19.63 13.78 10.95
C VAL A 199 21.07 14.20 11.27
N LEU A 200 21.68 15.06 10.45
CA LEU A 200 23.07 15.50 10.68
C LEU A 200 23.21 16.40 11.92
N LYS A 201 22.18 17.19 12.25
CA LYS A 201 22.15 17.99 13.48
C LYS A 201 22.09 17.10 14.72
N TYR A 202 21.30 16.02 14.64
CA TYR A 202 21.22 15.03 15.71
C TYR A 202 22.53 14.26 15.84
N LYS A 203 23.12 13.79 14.74
CA LYS A 203 24.41 13.08 14.78
C LYS A 203 25.55 13.89 15.35
N ALA A 204 25.52 15.22 15.20
CA ALA A 204 26.56 16.10 15.73
C ALA A 204 26.51 16.22 17.26
N ASN A 205 25.32 16.26 17.86
CA ASN A 205 25.14 16.72 19.25
C ASN A 205 24.22 15.83 20.10
N LYS A 206 23.62 14.77 19.55
CA LYS A 206 22.56 13.97 20.18
C LYS A 206 22.67 12.48 19.81
N THR A 207 21.85 11.65 20.46
CA THR A 207 21.82 10.20 20.24
C THR A 207 20.81 9.79 19.17
N TYR A 208 20.90 8.54 18.72
CA TYR A 208 19.88 7.92 17.87
C TYR A 208 18.50 7.92 18.54
N ASN A 209 18.44 7.72 19.87
CA ASN A 209 17.18 7.66 20.59
C ASN A 209 16.49 9.04 20.62
N ASP A 210 17.26 10.12 20.78
CA ASP A 210 16.72 11.49 20.72
C ASP A 210 16.12 11.79 19.34
N PHE A 211 16.81 11.37 18.28
CA PHE A 211 16.32 11.48 16.92
C PHE A 211 15.05 10.65 16.71
N TYR A 212 15.03 9.41 17.19
CA TYR A 212 13.88 8.53 17.05
C TYR A 212 12.62 9.07 17.76
N LEU A 213 12.76 9.59 18.98
CA LEU A 213 11.64 10.13 19.76
C LEU A 213 11.07 11.41 19.15
N ASP A 214 11.95 12.30 18.68
CA ASP A 214 11.54 13.54 18.01
C ASP A 214 10.85 13.25 16.66
N MET A 215 11.40 12.33 15.86
CA MET A 215 10.74 11.88 14.62
C MET A 215 9.40 11.20 14.91
N PHE A 216 9.30 10.41 15.99
CA PHE A 216 8.05 9.78 16.39
C PHE A 216 6.97 10.82 16.75
N SER A 217 7.34 11.86 17.52
CA SER A 217 6.43 12.96 17.85
C SER A 217 5.93 13.69 16.60
N LYS A 218 6.83 14.01 15.66
CA LYS A 218 6.48 14.62 14.38
C LYS A 218 5.61 13.71 13.52
N ALA A 219 5.87 12.39 13.52
CA ALA A 219 5.06 11.42 12.81
C ALA A 219 3.61 11.39 13.33
N THR A 220 3.41 11.44 14.65
CA THR A 220 2.09 11.52 15.25
C THR A 220 1.36 12.81 14.81
N MET A 221 2.03 13.97 14.91
CA MET A 221 1.43 15.24 14.47
C MET A 221 1.07 15.25 12.98
N LEU A 222 1.95 14.71 12.12
CA LEU A 222 1.70 14.59 10.69
C LEU A 222 0.55 13.65 10.38
N ASN A 223 0.41 12.54 11.13
CA ASN A 223 -0.69 11.61 10.98
C ASN A 223 -2.03 12.28 11.31
N ASP A 224 -2.10 13.01 12.43
CA ASP A 224 -3.31 13.70 12.85
C ASP A 224 -3.71 14.80 11.86
N TYR A 225 -2.72 15.48 11.27
CA TYR A 225 -2.95 16.50 10.26
C TYR A 225 -3.38 15.92 8.89
N SER A 226 -2.68 14.89 8.42
CA SER A 226 -2.80 14.40 7.04
C SER A 226 -3.86 13.32 6.88
N ASN A 227 -4.18 12.60 7.96
CA ASN A 227 -5.13 11.48 7.97
C ASN A 227 -6.27 11.74 8.99
N HIS A 228 -6.69 12.99 9.18
CA HIS A 228 -7.60 13.38 10.27
C HIS A 228 -8.91 12.57 10.33
N ASN A 229 -9.47 12.15 9.18
CA ASN A 229 -10.70 11.35 9.12
C ASN A 229 -10.48 9.86 9.41
N ASN A 230 -9.26 9.35 9.24
CA ASN A 230 -8.94 7.94 9.40
C ASN A 230 -7.45 7.74 9.77
N PRO A 231 -7.05 8.13 11.00
CA PRO A 231 -5.65 8.14 11.41
C PRO A 231 -5.04 6.74 11.43
N LEU A 232 -3.75 6.65 11.11
CA LEU A 232 -3.00 5.41 11.28
C LEU A 232 -2.89 5.06 12.76
N THR A 233 -2.85 3.76 13.06
CA THR A 233 -2.67 3.27 14.43
C THR A 233 -1.28 3.58 14.96
N TYR A 234 -1.12 3.61 16.29
CA TYR A 234 0.20 3.73 16.94
C TYR A 234 1.23 2.74 16.36
N SER A 235 0.79 1.51 16.09
CA SER A 235 1.65 0.44 15.57
C SER A 235 2.15 0.70 14.15
N GLU A 236 1.33 1.36 13.32
CA GLU A 236 1.68 1.75 11.95
C GLU A 236 2.62 2.95 11.96
N ILE A 237 2.31 3.99 12.75
CA ILE A 237 3.17 5.17 12.93
C ILE A 237 4.56 4.72 13.42
N LYS A 238 4.61 3.82 14.40
CA LYS A 238 5.86 3.27 14.94
C LYS A 238 6.66 2.53 13.86
N GLN A 239 6.01 1.77 12.98
CA GLN A 239 6.68 1.06 11.89
C GLN A 239 7.28 2.03 10.86
N ILE A 240 6.52 3.05 10.45
CA ILE A 240 6.98 4.10 9.52
C ILE A 240 8.17 4.86 10.12
N ASN A 241 8.04 5.30 11.38
CA ASN A 241 9.10 6.02 12.07
C ASN A 241 10.38 5.18 12.18
N ASN A 242 10.26 3.91 12.55
CA ASN A 242 11.39 2.99 12.67
C ASN A 242 12.09 2.78 11.32
N SER A 243 11.32 2.61 10.24
CA SER A 243 11.85 2.49 8.88
C SER A 243 12.68 3.72 8.49
N ILE A 244 12.11 4.92 8.64
CA ILE A 244 12.77 6.18 8.30
C ILE A 244 13.99 6.41 9.17
N CYS A 245 13.86 6.27 10.49
CA CYS A 245 14.95 6.54 11.43
C CYS A 245 16.15 5.64 11.20
N LYS A 246 15.92 4.32 11.12
CA LYS A 246 17.01 3.35 10.89
C LYS A 246 17.72 3.61 9.57
N TRP A 247 16.97 3.78 8.49
CA TRP A 247 17.57 3.99 7.18
C TRP A 247 18.34 5.31 7.12
N THR A 248 17.74 6.39 7.62
CA THR A 248 18.35 7.73 7.59
C THR A 248 19.59 7.78 8.47
N TRP A 249 19.53 7.23 9.68
CA TRP A 249 20.68 7.18 10.58
C TRP A 249 21.82 6.34 10.01
N ARG A 250 21.53 5.20 9.38
CA ARG A 250 22.57 4.37 8.75
C ARG A 250 23.20 5.05 7.52
N ASN A 251 22.42 5.74 6.70
CA ASN A 251 22.85 6.15 5.37
C ASN A 251 23.38 7.60 5.26
N PHE A 252 23.01 8.50 6.18
CA PHE A 252 23.41 9.90 6.11
C PHE A 252 24.69 10.14 6.89
N THR A 253 25.71 10.67 6.21
CA THR A 253 26.97 11.14 6.80
C THR A 253 27.28 12.54 6.28
N ALA A 254 28.13 13.28 7.01
CA ALA A 254 28.57 14.60 6.57
C ALA A 254 29.27 14.54 5.21
N GLU A 255 30.11 13.53 4.99
CA GLU A 255 30.79 13.25 3.72
C GLU A 255 29.81 13.01 2.57
N ARG A 256 28.79 12.17 2.80
CA ARG A 256 27.78 11.87 1.78
C ARG A 256 26.94 13.10 1.47
N PHE A 257 26.61 13.91 2.47
CA PHE A 257 25.91 15.18 2.26
C PHE A 257 26.77 16.16 1.45
N SER A 258 28.04 16.33 1.80
CA SER A 258 28.99 17.15 1.05
C SER A 258 29.12 16.68 -0.41
N SER A 259 29.18 15.37 -0.63
CA SER A 259 29.22 14.77 -1.97
C SER A 259 27.95 15.09 -2.77
N ILE A 260 26.77 14.97 -2.15
CA ILE A 260 25.48 15.33 -2.77
C ILE A 260 25.44 16.82 -3.12
N GLN A 261 25.86 17.71 -2.22
CA GLN A 261 25.89 19.15 -2.47
C GLN A 261 26.85 19.50 -3.62
N SER A 262 28.04 18.88 -3.64
CA SER A 262 29.03 19.06 -4.70
C SER A 262 28.48 18.61 -6.06
N ALA A 263 27.82 17.45 -6.12
CA ALA A 263 27.19 16.96 -7.35
C ALA A 263 26.06 17.87 -7.83
N ARG A 264 25.23 18.40 -6.92
CA ARG A 264 24.17 19.36 -7.24
C ARG A 264 24.74 20.66 -7.81
N ALA A 265 25.77 21.23 -7.17
CA ALA A 265 26.43 22.45 -7.64
C ALA A 265 27.00 22.28 -9.07
N LYS A 266 27.62 21.13 -9.36
CA LYS A 266 28.12 20.79 -10.71
C LYS A 266 26.99 20.75 -11.75
N LYS A 267 25.85 20.13 -11.42
CA LYS A 267 24.70 20.04 -12.33
C LYS A 267 24.08 21.41 -12.62
N THR A 268 23.93 22.25 -11.59
CA THR A 268 23.44 23.63 -11.74
C THR A 268 24.38 24.46 -12.62
N ARG A 269 25.70 24.33 -12.42
CA ARG A 269 26.69 25.02 -13.25
C ARG A 269 26.59 24.60 -14.72
N LYS A 270 26.41 23.31 -15.00
CA LYS A 270 26.22 22.79 -16.37
C LYS A 270 24.92 23.29 -17.02
N ALA A 271 23.82 23.33 -16.27
CA ALA A 271 22.56 23.88 -16.77
C ALA A 271 22.69 25.38 -17.09
N LYS A 272 23.35 26.14 -16.21
CA LYS A 272 23.60 27.57 -16.43
C LYS A 272 24.52 27.83 -17.63
N SER A 273 25.56 27.02 -17.83
CA SER A 273 26.43 27.19 -19.01
C SER A 273 25.71 26.86 -20.32
N LEU A 274 24.78 25.90 -20.30
CA LEU A 274 23.95 25.58 -21.46
C LEU A 274 22.97 26.71 -21.79
N ILE A 275 22.36 27.33 -20.77
CA ILE A 275 21.48 28.50 -20.95
C ILE A 275 22.28 29.65 -21.57
N ASN A 276 23.44 29.99 -21.00
CA ASN A 276 24.28 31.06 -21.54
C ASN A 276 24.72 30.77 -23.00
N PHE A 277 25.12 29.54 -23.31
CA PHE A 277 25.48 29.15 -24.70
C PHE A 277 24.30 29.29 -25.68
N LEU A 278 23.07 29.02 -25.23
CA LEU A 278 21.86 29.19 -26.04
C LEU A 278 21.41 30.65 -26.17
N GLU A 279 21.77 31.51 -25.22
CA GLU A 279 21.54 32.97 -25.29
C GLU A 279 22.56 33.67 -26.22
N ASP A 280 23.73 33.06 -26.42
CA ASP A 280 24.79 33.54 -27.31
C ASP A 280 24.63 33.08 -28.79
N LEU A 281 23.61 32.27 -29.10
CA LEU A 281 23.25 31.78 -30.45
C LEU A 281 22.13 32.60 -31.09
#